data_AF-A0A0W0ZWD3-F1
#
_entry.id   AF-A0A0W0ZWD3-F1
#
_cell.length_a   1.000
_cell.length_b   1.000
_cell.length_c   1.000
_cell.angle_alpha   90.00
_cell.angle_beta   90.00
_cell.angle_gamma   90.00
#
_symmetry.space_group_name_H-M   'P 1'
#
loop_
_entity.id
_entity.type
_entity.pdbx_description
1 polymer ?
#
loop_
_entity_poly.entity_id
_entity_poly.type
_entity_poly.pdbx_seq_one_letter_code
_entity_poly.pdbx_strand_id
1 'polypeptide(L)' 'MNRDAEVLEIYHRDISKEEKIHLLEEIALDLRNEMEAQDQNMHPEIHNKLAEGLRLATNFIRELHSQS' A
#
# COMPACT_ATOMS: atom_id res chain seq x y z
N MET A 1 3.97 -12.41 -4.78
CA MET A 1 4.12 -11.48 -3.64
C MET A 1 2.74 -11.11 -3.14
N ASN A 2 2.50 -11.18 -1.84
CA ASN A 2 1.22 -10.78 -1.25
C ASN A 2 1.38 -9.35 -0.70
N ARG A 3 1.15 -8.36 -1.57
CA ARG A 3 1.37 -6.93 -1.23
C ARG A 3 0.51 -6.49 -0.04
N ASP A 4 -0.66 -7.08 0.13
CA ASP A 4 -1.53 -6.85 1.27
C ASP A 4 -0.86 -7.21 2.60
N ALA A 5 -0.09 -8.30 2.64
CA ALA A 5 0.62 -8.73 3.85
C ALA A 5 1.72 -7.73 4.25
N GLU A 6 2.39 -7.13 3.27
CA GLU A 6 3.42 -6.12 3.48
C GLU A 6 2.82 -4.82 4.04
N VAL A 7 1.69 -4.37 3.47
CA VAL A 7 0.91 -3.22 3.97
C VAL A 7 0.42 -3.45 5.40
N LEU A 8 -0.10 -4.65 5.70
CA LEU A 8 -0.54 -5.04 7.05
C LEU A 8 0.63 -5.06 8.04
N GLU A 9 1.79 -5.58 7.63
CA GLU A 9 2.97 -5.61 8.48
C GLU A 9 3.38 -4.20 8.88
N ILE A 10 3.47 -3.28 7.90
CA ILE A 10 3.78 -1.86 8.17
C ILE A 10 2.77 -1.28 9.17
N TYR A 11 1.47 -1.52 8.97
CA TYR A 11 0.44 -0.99 9.85
C TYR A 11 0.53 -1.52 11.29
N HIS A 12 0.95 -2.78 11.47
CA HIS A 12 1.06 -3.41 12.78
C HIS A 12 2.43 -3.26 13.45
N ARG A 13 3.44 -2.70 12.76
CA ARG A 13 4.74 -2.42 13.35
C ARG A 13 4.63 -1.48 14.56
N ASP A 14 5.45 -1.76 15.56
CA ASP A 14 5.63 -0.93 16.76
C ASP A 14 6.65 0.18 16.47
N ILE A 15 6.17 1.19 15.74
CA ILE A 15 6.92 2.36 15.30
C ILE A 15 6.06 3.61 15.48
N SER A 16 6.68 4.80 15.37
CA SER A 16 5.92 6.04 15.46
C SER A 16 4.84 6.11 14.38
N LYS A 17 3.76 6.81 14.69
CA LYS A 17 2.67 7.06 13.73
C LYS A 17 3.19 7.75 12.46
N GLU A 18 4.09 8.72 12.60
CA GLU A 18 4.71 9.44 11.48
C GLU A 18 5.52 8.49 10.58
N GLU A 19 6.35 7.64 11.17
CA GLU A 19 7.13 6.64 10.44
C GLU A 19 6.22 5.63 9.74
N LYS A 20 5.15 5.22 10.40
CA LYS A 20 4.16 4.30 9.83
C LYS A 20 3.46 4.90 8.62
N ILE A 21 3.08 6.19 8.69
CA ILE A 21 2.49 6.91 7.55
C ILE A 21 3.51 6.98 6.42
N HIS A 22 4.76 7.33 6.71
CA HIS A 22 5.82 7.42 5.70
C HIS A 22 6.01 6.09 4.94
N LEU A 23 6.15 4.98 5.65
CA LEU A 23 6.30 3.65 5.04
C LEU A 23 5.06 3.24 4.23
N LEU A 24 3.85 3.60 4.69
CA LEU A 24 2.61 3.34 3.96
C LEU A 24 2.51 4.18 2.68
N GLU A 25 3.06 5.40 2.67
CA GLU A 25 3.14 6.24 1.47
C GLU A 25 4.15 5.71 0.47
N GLU A 26 5.31 5.24 0.93
CA GLU A 26 6.32 4.60 0.07
C GLU A 26 5.77 3.35 -0.61
N ILE A 27 5.15 2.43 0.14
CA ILE A 27 4.57 1.21 -0.46
C ILE A 27 3.40 1.55 -1.40
N ALA A 28 2.61 2.59 -1.09
CA ALA A 28 1.54 3.03 -1.98
C ALA A 28 2.10 3.56 -3.32
N LEU A 29 3.24 4.25 -3.29
CA LEU A 29 3.91 4.72 -4.50
C LEU A 29 4.45 3.55 -5.33
N ASP A 30 5.08 2.58 -4.69
CA ASP A 30 5.59 1.37 -5.36
C ASP A 30 4.46 0.58 -6.04
N LEU A 31 3.35 0.39 -5.33
CA LEU A 31 2.17 -0.29 -5.88
C LEU A 31 1.59 0.43 -7.09
N ARG A 32 1.54 1.77 -7.07
CA ARG A 32 1.11 2.56 -8.23
C ARG A 32 2.04 2.37 -9.43
N ASN A 33 3.35 2.45 -9.21
CA ASN A 33 4.34 2.27 -10.26
C ASN A 33 4.26 0.85 -10.87
N GLU A 34 4.06 -0.16 -10.03
CA GLU A 34 3.86 -1.53 -10.49
C GLU A 34 2.55 -1.69 -11.27
N MET A 35 1.45 -1.06 -10.86
CA MET A 35 0.18 -1.08 -11.59
C MET A 35 0.33 -0.48 -12.99
N GLU A 36 0.99 0.67 -13.10
CA GLU A 36 1.26 1.33 -14.37
C GLU A 36 2.13 0.45 -15.29
N ALA A 37 3.11 -0.26 -14.73
CA ALA A 37 3.93 -1.20 -15.48
C ALA A 37 3.13 -2.43 -15.94
N GLN A 38 2.18 -2.94 -15.14
CA GLN A 38 1.36 -4.10 -15.50
C GLN A 38 0.27 -3.78 -16.52
N ASP A 39 -0.25 -2.55 -16.52
CA ASP A 39 -1.19 -2.06 -17.54
C ASP A 39 -0.56 -2.07 -18.93
N GLN A 40 0.74 -1.76 -19.03
CA GLN A 40 1.50 -1.86 -20.27
C GLN A 40 1.73 -3.32 -20.70
N ASN A 41 1.78 -4.25 -19.75
CA ASN A 41 2.05 -5.67 -19.99
C ASN A 41 0.79 -6.55 -20.11
N MET A 42 -0.42 -5.97 -20.05
CA MET A 42 -1.71 -6.67 -20.16
C MET A 42 -1.90 -7.84 -19.18
N HIS A 43 -1.47 -7.69 -17.92
CA HIS A 43 -1.70 -8.67 -16.85
C HIS A 43 -2.75 -8.17 -15.83
N PRO A 44 -4.06 -8.26 -16.14
CA PRO A 44 -5.12 -7.68 -15.32
C PRO A 44 -5.26 -8.34 -13.94
N GLU A 45 -4.88 -9.60 -13.81
CA GLU A 45 -4.93 -10.33 -12.53
C GLU A 45 -3.92 -9.77 -11.51
N ILE A 46 -2.78 -9.27 -12.00
CA ILE A 46 -1.75 -8.65 -11.16
C ILE A 46 -2.20 -7.23 -10.80
N HIS A 47 -2.77 -6.49 -11.76
CA HIS A 47 -3.33 -5.17 -11.53
C HIS A 47 -4.35 -5.17 -10.38
N ASN A 48 -5.28 -6.13 -10.35
CA ASN A 48 -6.28 -6.23 -9.30
C ASN A 48 -5.65 -6.40 -7.90
N LYS A 49 -4.64 -7.27 -7.78
CA LYS A 49 -3.95 -7.51 -6.50
C LYS A 49 -3.18 -6.27 -6.03
N LEU A 50 -2.55 -5.55 -6.95
CA LEU A 50 -1.84 -4.31 -6.64
C LEU A 50 -2.82 -3.20 -6.21
N ALA A 51 -3.98 -3.12 -6.87
CA ALA A 51 -5.03 -2.17 -6.54
C ALA A 51 -5.62 -2.42 -5.13
N GLU A 52 -5.76 -3.68 -4.73
CA GLU A 52 -6.20 -4.05 -3.38
C GLU A 52 -5.21 -3.59 -2.30
N GLY A 53 -3.92 -3.85 -2.49
CA GLY A 53 -2.86 -3.38 -1.59
C GLY A 53 -2.81 -1.85 -1.51
N LEU A 54 -2.94 -1.15 -2.64
CA LEU A 54 -2.94 0.31 -2.70
C LEU A 54 -4.14 0.89 -1.94
N ARG A 55 -5.32 0.30 -2.13
CA ARG A 55 -6.53 0.68 -1.40
C ARG A 55 -6.35 0.49 0.10
N LEU A 56 -5.73 -0.61 0.52
CA LEU A 56 -5.47 -0.90 1.93
C LEU A 56 -4.49 0.13 2.55
N ALA A 57 -3.37 0.41 1.88
CA ALA A 57 -2.38 1.39 2.35
C ALA A 57 -3.00 2.77 2.51
N THR A 58 -3.78 3.21 1.51
CA THR A 58 -4.49 4.50 1.55
C THR A 58 -5.50 4.58 2.69
N ASN A 59 -6.18 3.48 3.01
CA ASN A 59 -7.13 3.45 4.14
C ASN A 59 -6.39 3.57 5.47
N PHE A 60 -5.27 2.87 5.64
CA PHE A 60 -4.47 2.96 6.86
C PHE A 60 -3.86 4.35 7.06
N ILE A 61 -3.38 4.99 5.99
CA ILE A 61 -2.93 6.39 6.06
C ILE A 61 -4.05 7.30 6.59
N ARG A 62 -5.27 7.17 6.05
CA ARG A 62 -6.43 7.94 6.51
C ARG A 62 -6.80 7.65 7.96
N GLU A 63 -6.77 6.38 8.37
CA GLU A 63 -7.04 5.97 9.75
C GLU A 63 -6.03 6.59 10.71
N LEU A 64 -4.73 6.50 10.39
CA LEU A 64 -3.67 7.09 11.19
C LEU A 64 -3.83 8.60 11.29
N HIS A 65 -4.11 9.31 10.19
CA HIS A 65 -4.37 10.75 10.25
C HIS A 65 -5.60 11.11 11.10
N SER A 66 -6.61 10.24 11.14
CA SER A 66 -7.85 10.45 11.91
C SER A 66 -7.69 10.15 13.40
N GLN A 67 -6.72 9.32 13.79
CA GLN A 67 -6.34 9.08 15.19
C GLN A 67 -5.61 10.32 15.72
N SER A 68 -6.36 11.27 16.27
CA SER A 68 -5.84 12.48 16.93
C SER A 68 -5.35 12.19 18.34
#